data_AF-A0A7S2US95-F1
#
_entry.id   AF-A0A7S2US95-F1
#
_cell.length_a   1.000
_cell.length_b   1.000
_cell.length_c   1.000
_cell.angle_alpha   90.00
_cell.angle_beta   90.00
_cell.angle_gamma   90.00
#
_symmetry.space_group_name_H-M   'P 1'
#
loop_
_entity.id
_entity.type
_entity.pdbx_description
1 polymer ?
#
loop_
_entity_poly.entity_id
_entity_poly.type
_entity_poly.pdbx_seq_one_letter_code
_entity_poly.pdbx_strand_id
1 'polypeptide(L)'
;EDKKLFLIQACKGGQLTGDQLESASPADPIFWPVHPTIERLTQWRELNIGFLNEIWPEGSDTYWGTIRMGNGPTCGGHMRDDTLMWYVKMDGEARAHKYTNMEMYKLSNPSKGAYALPYVYDGFTWDHCSDEGYDFNYSDDS
;
A
#
# COMPACT_ATOMS: atom_id res chain seq x y z
N GLU A 1 9.42 -2.52 -35.25
CA GLU A 1 8.94 -3.92 -35.15
C GLU A 1 8.87 -4.41 -33.70
N ASP A 2 9.63 -3.81 -32.78
CA ASP A 2 9.79 -4.25 -31.39
C ASP A 2 8.51 -4.29 -30.55
N LYS A 3 7.58 -3.35 -30.76
CA LYS A 3 6.28 -3.33 -30.05
C LYS A 3 5.42 -4.55 -30.35
N LYS A 4 5.48 -5.09 -31.58
CA LYS A 4 4.73 -6.30 -31.97
C LYS A 4 5.35 -7.55 -31.33
N LEU A 5 6.67 -7.61 -31.24
CA LEU A 5 7.38 -8.72 -30.59
C LEU A 5 7.09 -8.75 -29.09
N PHE A 6 7.11 -7.59 -28.42
CA PHE A 6 6.74 -7.44 -27.02
C PHE A 6 5.31 -7.90 -26.75
N LEU A 7 4.34 -7.46 -27.56
CA LEU A 7 2.93 -7.87 -27.43
C LEU A 7 2.74 -9.38 -27.65
N ILE A 8 3.46 -9.98 -28.59
CA ILE A 8 3.40 -11.43 -28.82
C ILE A 8 3.99 -12.18 -27.61
N GLN A 9 5.12 -11.73 -27.06
CA GLN A 9 5.71 -12.34 -25.87
C GLN A 9 4.82 -12.18 -24.64
N ALA A 10 4.22 -11.00 -24.45
CA ALA A 10 3.33 -10.73 -23.32
C ALA A 10 2.02 -11.54 -23.38
N CYS A 11 1.45 -11.75 -24.57
CA CYS A 11 0.15 -12.43 -24.72
C CYS A 11 0.26 -13.93 -25.04
N LYS A 12 1.37 -14.40 -25.59
CA LYS A 12 1.54 -15.81 -26.05
C LYS A 12 2.75 -16.51 -25.46
N GLY A 13 3.72 -15.78 -24.92
CA GLY A 13 4.76 -16.38 -24.09
C GLY A 13 4.10 -16.84 -22.80
N GLY A 14 4.28 -18.10 -22.42
CA GLY A 14 3.88 -18.56 -21.09
C GLY A 14 4.55 -17.64 -20.07
N GLN A 15 3.77 -16.81 -19.40
CA GLN A 15 4.28 -15.95 -18.35
C GLN A 15 4.62 -16.86 -17.18
N LEU A 16 5.91 -17.13 -17.00
CA LEU A 16 6.42 -17.63 -15.72
C LEU A 16 6.38 -16.44 -14.78
N THR A 17 5.31 -16.33 -14.00
CA THR A 17 5.26 -15.29 -13.00
C THR A 17 6.22 -15.62 -11.87
N GLY A 18 7.05 -14.64 -11.50
CA GLY A 18 7.95 -14.75 -10.38
C GLY A 18 7.20 -14.67 -9.04
N ASP A 19 7.93 -14.95 -7.96
CA ASP A 19 7.38 -15.03 -6.59
C ASP A 19 6.66 -13.74 -6.17
N GLN A 20 7.04 -12.58 -6.72
CA GLN A 20 6.40 -11.28 -6.49
C GLN A 20 4.91 -11.22 -6.83
N LEU A 21 4.37 -12.08 -7.72
CA LEU A 21 2.95 -12.03 -8.06
C LEU A 21 2.05 -12.66 -6.99
N GLU A 22 2.56 -13.64 -6.25
CA GLU A 22 1.72 -14.50 -5.41
C GLU A 22 1.97 -14.28 -3.91
N SER A 23 1.32 -15.11 -3.09
CA SER A 23 1.52 -15.13 -1.63
C SER A 23 2.96 -15.44 -1.19
N ALA A 24 3.79 -15.95 -2.11
CA ALA A 24 5.23 -16.16 -1.91
C ALA A 24 6.06 -14.88 -2.06
N SER A 25 5.47 -13.73 -2.40
CA SER A 25 6.18 -12.48 -2.63
C SER A 25 7.16 -12.06 -1.52
N PRO A 26 6.90 -12.27 -0.21
CA PRO A 26 7.88 -11.94 0.83
C PRO A 26 9.17 -12.79 0.81
N ALA A 27 9.19 -13.90 0.06
CA ALA A 27 10.37 -14.73 -0.12
C ALA A 27 11.40 -14.12 -1.09
N ASP A 28 10.97 -13.25 -1.99
CA ASP A 28 11.87 -12.51 -2.86
C ASP A 28 12.41 -11.27 -2.12
N PRO A 29 13.75 -11.11 -1.99
CA PRO A 29 14.36 -10.00 -1.27
C PRO A 29 13.91 -8.60 -1.73
N ILE A 30 13.49 -8.42 -2.99
CA ILE A 30 13.06 -7.10 -3.48
C ILE A 30 11.69 -6.68 -2.92
N PHE A 31 10.92 -7.58 -2.31
CA PHE A 31 9.66 -7.26 -1.63
C PHE A 31 9.87 -6.20 -0.55
N TRP A 32 10.88 -6.41 0.30
CA TRP A 32 11.14 -5.60 1.48
C TRP A 32 11.60 -4.16 1.21
N PRO A 33 12.39 -3.83 0.17
CA PRO A 33 12.64 -2.45 -0.21
C PRO A 33 11.52 -1.85 -1.07
N VAL A 34 10.73 -2.65 -1.80
CA VAL A 34 9.60 -2.14 -2.61
C VAL A 34 8.46 -1.63 -1.74
N HIS A 35 8.02 -2.40 -0.74
CA HIS A 35 6.86 -2.02 0.09
C HIS A 35 7.02 -0.67 0.84
N PRO A 36 8.20 -0.34 1.42
CA PRO A 36 8.51 0.98 1.96
C PRO A 36 8.34 2.13 0.95
N THR A 37 8.52 1.90 -0.36
CA THR A 37 8.30 2.97 -1.35
C THR A 37 6.82 3.36 -1.48
N ILE A 38 5.91 2.40 -1.26
CA ILE A 38 4.46 2.64 -1.22
C ILE A 38 4.06 3.33 0.07
N GLU A 39 4.70 2.97 1.20
CA GLU A 39 4.51 3.70 2.46
C GLU A 39 4.98 5.16 2.34
N ARG A 40 6.16 5.41 1.74
CA ARG A 40 6.66 6.76 1.46
C ARG A 40 5.67 7.58 0.63
N LEU A 41 5.08 6.98 -0.40
CA LEU A 41 4.04 7.64 -1.20
C LEU A 41 2.77 7.92 -0.38
N THR A 42 2.38 7.00 0.50
CA THR A 42 1.24 7.19 1.40
C THR A 42 1.48 8.31 2.40
N GLN A 43 2.66 8.37 3.04
CA GLN A 43 3.04 9.47 3.94
C GLN A 43 3.10 10.81 3.20
N TRP A 44 3.65 10.86 1.98
CA TRP A 44 3.61 12.06 1.14
C TRP A 44 2.17 12.55 0.95
N ARG A 45 1.27 11.64 0.57
CA ARG A 45 -0.13 11.98 0.31
C ARG A 45 -0.78 12.55 1.57
N GLU A 46 -0.61 11.90 2.71
CA GLU A 46 -1.17 12.31 4.00
C GLU A 46 -0.63 13.67 4.49
N LEU A 47 0.64 13.96 4.26
CA LEU A 47 1.28 15.21 4.69
C LEU A 47 0.96 16.41 3.79
N ASN A 48 0.73 16.20 2.50
CA ASN A 48 0.56 17.30 1.53
C ASN A 48 -0.90 17.60 1.19
N ILE A 49 -1.73 16.57 1.00
CA ILE A 49 -3.08 16.73 0.44
C ILE A 49 -4.14 16.05 1.32
N GLY A 50 -3.77 14.96 1.99
CA GLY A 50 -4.70 14.05 2.64
C GLY A 50 -5.47 13.18 1.65
N PHE A 51 -6.25 12.24 2.18
CA PHE A 51 -7.23 11.49 1.41
C PHE A 51 -8.58 12.20 1.44
N LEU A 52 -9.35 12.08 0.34
CA LEU A 52 -10.67 12.73 0.20
C LEU A 52 -11.67 12.29 1.28
N ASN A 53 -11.53 11.04 1.74
CA ASN A 53 -12.31 10.46 2.82
C ASN A 53 -11.60 9.21 3.37
N GLU A 54 -12.04 8.76 4.54
CA GLU A 54 -11.61 7.51 5.20
C GLU A 54 -12.69 6.44 5.08
N ILE A 55 -13.28 6.28 3.89
CA ILE A 55 -14.29 5.25 3.66
C ILE A 55 -13.57 3.90 3.53
N TRP A 56 -13.80 3.03 4.51
CA TRP A 56 -13.53 1.60 4.32
C TRP A 56 -14.73 0.98 3.62
N PRO A 57 -14.54 0.39 2.43
CA PRO A 57 -15.65 -0.25 1.77
C PRO A 57 -16.13 -1.45 2.59
N GLU A 58 -17.38 -1.41 3.03
CA GLU A 58 -18.03 -2.53 3.70
C GLU A 58 -18.73 -3.41 2.65
N GLY A 59 -18.47 -4.72 2.69
CA GLY A 59 -19.11 -5.68 1.77
C GLY A 59 -18.20 -6.21 0.66
N SER A 60 -18.69 -7.24 -0.04
CA SER A 60 -17.94 -8.06 -0.99
C SER A 60 -17.59 -7.40 -2.33
N ASP A 61 -17.94 -6.14 -2.59
CA ASP A 61 -18.01 -5.66 -3.98
C ASP A 61 -16.94 -4.63 -4.35
N THR A 62 -16.06 -4.28 -3.41
CA THR A 62 -15.14 -3.14 -3.51
C THR A 62 -13.68 -3.51 -3.27
N TYR A 63 -13.40 -4.79 -3.02
CA TYR A 63 -12.04 -5.29 -2.87
C TYR A 63 -11.54 -5.88 -4.19
N TRP A 64 -10.33 -5.55 -4.62
CA TRP A 64 -9.75 -6.14 -5.84
C TRP A 64 -9.69 -7.68 -5.79
N GLY A 65 -9.71 -8.27 -4.60
CA GLY A 65 -9.83 -9.72 -4.38
C GLY A 65 -11.23 -10.31 -4.65
N THR A 66 -12.29 -9.51 -4.72
CA THR A 66 -13.65 -9.99 -4.96
C THR A 66 -14.14 -9.73 -6.39
N ILE A 67 -13.62 -8.71 -7.09
CA ILE A 67 -14.04 -8.36 -8.46
C ILE A 67 -13.67 -9.43 -9.50
N ARG A 68 -12.71 -10.33 -9.23
CA ARG A 68 -12.31 -11.41 -10.15
C ARG A 68 -12.55 -12.84 -9.65
N MET A 69 -12.94 -13.02 -8.39
CA MET A 69 -13.20 -14.33 -7.79
C MET A 69 -14.68 -14.39 -7.45
N GLY A 70 -15.52 -14.65 -8.46
CA GLY A 70 -16.98 -14.59 -8.37
C GLY A 70 -17.53 -15.21 -7.08
N ASN A 71 -18.32 -14.43 -6.33
CA ASN A 71 -19.00 -14.82 -5.10
C ASN A 71 -18.12 -15.58 -4.07
N GLY A 72 -16.85 -15.19 -3.93
CA GLY A 72 -15.99 -15.63 -2.84
C GLY A 72 -16.33 -14.92 -1.51
N PRO A 73 -16.13 -15.58 -0.35
CA PRO A 73 -16.27 -14.93 0.95
C PRO A 73 -15.34 -13.71 1.01
N THR A 74 -15.80 -12.65 1.66
CA THR A 74 -14.99 -11.47 2.02
C THR A 74 -13.59 -11.94 2.46
N CYS A 75 -12.55 -11.51 1.74
CA CYS A 75 -11.17 -11.87 2.11
C CYS A 75 -10.94 -11.41 3.56
N GLY A 76 -10.84 -12.37 4.49
CA GLY A 76 -10.72 -12.07 5.91
C GLY A 76 -9.42 -11.33 6.20
N GLY A 77 -9.45 -10.34 7.09
CA GLY A 77 -8.30 -9.51 7.42
C GLY A 77 -8.29 -8.15 6.72
N HIS A 78 -9.21 -7.88 5.80
CA HIS A 78 -9.26 -6.63 5.01
C HIS A 78 -10.33 -5.64 5.47
N MET A 79 -11.13 -5.97 6.48
CA MET A 79 -12.12 -5.07 7.03
C MET A 79 -11.49 -4.07 8.00
N ARG A 80 -12.14 -2.92 8.17
CA ARG A 80 -11.75 -1.83 9.07
C ARG A 80 -11.30 -2.31 10.47
N ASP A 81 -12.12 -3.16 11.08
CA ASP A 81 -11.95 -3.62 12.45
C ASP A 81 -11.31 -5.02 12.53
N ASP A 82 -10.85 -5.59 11.41
CA ASP A 82 -10.04 -6.80 11.42
C ASP A 82 -8.69 -6.52 12.07
N THR A 83 -8.23 -7.45 12.91
CA THR A 83 -6.96 -7.32 13.62
C THR A 83 -5.79 -7.83 12.79
N LEU A 84 -4.65 -7.15 12.90
CA LEU A 84 -3.36 -7.63 12.42
C LEU A 84 -3.05 -9.04 12.97
N MET A 85 -2.32 -9.83 12.19
CA MET A 85 -1.98 -11.20 12.59
C MET A 85 -0.95 -11.25 13.73
N TRP A 86 -0.12 -10.21 13.86
CA TRP A 86 0.98 -10.13 14.83
C TRP A 86 0.68 -9.16 15.99
N TYR A 87 1.31 -9.41 17.15
CA TYR A 87 1.27 -8.51 18.30
C TYR A 87 2.38 -7.46 18.13
N VAL A 88 2.01 -6.17 18.11
CA VAL A 88 2.96 -5.04 18.07
C VAL A 88 2.88 -4.30 19.38
N LYS A 89 4.03 -3.80 19.84
CA LYS A 89 4.11 -2.85 20.95
C LYS A 89 4.59 -1.53 20.36
N MET A 90 3.72 -0.52 20.33
CA MET A 90 4.12 0.83 19.92
C MET A 90 4.82 1.56 21.08
N ASP A 91 5.49 2.66 20.76
CA ASP A 91 6.16 3.47 21.78
C ASP A 91 5.15 4.03 22.80
N GLY A 92 5.55 4.10 24.08
CA GLY A 92 4.68 4.51 25.19
C GLY A 92 3.70 3.45 25.70
N GLU A 93 3.61 2.28 25.08
CA GLU A 93 2.69 1.23 25.53
C GLU A 93 3.28 0.29 26.58
N ALA A 94 2.43 -0.22 27.48
CA ALA A 94 2.84 -1.18 28.50
C ALA A 94 3.07 -2.60 27.95
N ARG A 95 2.28 -3.02 26.95
CA ARG A 95 2.29 -4.39 26.42
C ARG A 95 1.97 -4.42 24.93
N ALA A 96 2.50 -5.42 24.24
CA ALA A 96 2.12 -5.70 22.85
C ALA A 96 0.66 -6.16 22.76
N HIS A 97 -0.03 -5.73 21.71
CA HIS A 97 -1.37 -6.19 21.37
C HIS A 97 -1.57 -6.19 19.84
N LYS A 98 -2.69 -6.73 19.38
CA LYS A 98 -3.05 -6.68 17.96
C LYS A 98 -3.85 -5.41 17.72
N TYR A 99 -3.40 -4.59 16.77
CA TYR A 99 -4.16 -3.46 16.28
C TYR A 99 -5.16 -3.91 15.22
N THR A 100 -6.27 -3.21 15.15
CA THR A 100 -7.15 -3.21 13.97
C THR A 100 -6.47 -2.52 12.79
N ASN A 101 -6.94 -2.79 11.57
CA ASN A 101 -6.51 -2.05 10.39
C ASN A 101 -6.68 -0.53 10.59
N MET A 102 -7.79 -0.08 11.21
CA MET A 102 -8.04 1.34 11.51
C MET A 102 -7.05 1.95 12.48
N GLU A 103 -6.71 1.24 13.55
CA GLU A 103 -5.71 1.72 14.49
C GLU A 103 -4.34 1.81 13.82
N MET A 104 -3.94 0.77 13.07
CA MET A 104 -2.66 0.79 12.36
C MET A 104 -2.59 1.94 11.35
N TYR A 105 -3.64 2.16 10.56
CA TYR A 105 -3.74 3.29 9.61
C TYR A 105 -3.53 4.64 10.30
N LYS A 106 -4.13 4.84 11.49
CA LYS A 106 -3.95 6.08 12.28
C LYS A 106 -2.54 6.21 12.84
N LEU A 107 -1.98 5.12 13.37
CA LEU A 107 -0.65 5.10 13.97
C LEU A 107 0.46 5.30 12.92
N SER A 108 0.20 4.98 11.66
CA SER A 108 1.13 5.18 10.53
C SER A 108 0.93 6.50 9.79
N ASN A 109 0.00 7.36 10.21
CA ASN A 109 -0.26 8.64 9.55
C ASN A 109 0.48 9.80 10.26
N PRO A 110 1.56 10.36 9.67
CA PRO A 110 2.36 11.40 10.31
C PRO A 110 1.70 12.79 10.30
N SER A 111 0.63 13.00 9.52
CA SER A 111 -0.11 14.28 9.53
C SER A 111 -1.13 14.36 10.67
N LYS A 112 -1.40 13.24 11.34
CA LYS A 112 -2.33 13.15 12.48
C LYS A 112 -1.54 12.99 13.78
N GLY A 113 -1.97 13.67 14.85
CA GLY A 113 -1.28 13.64 16.15
C GLY A 113 -1.25 12.29 16.88
N ALA A 114 -1.68 11.19 16.24
CA ALA A 114 -1.65 9.83 16.76
C ALA A 114 -0.51 8.98 16.18
N TYR A 115 0.41 9.58 15.41
CA TYR A 115 1.54 8.88 14.82
C TYR A 115 2.42 8.17 15.86
N ALA A 116 2.76 6.91 15.63
CA ALA A 116 3.50 6.08 16.59
C ALA A 116 4.62 5.23 15.97
N LEU A 117 4.86 5.33 14.66
CA LEU A 117 6.01 4.67 14.03
C LEU A 117 7.32 5.40 14.39
N PRO A 118 8.44 4.68 14.55
CA PRO A 118 9.70 5.25 15.02
C PRO A 118 10.51 5.96 13.93
N TYR A 119 9.94 6.15 12.74
CA TYR A 119 10.57 6.79 11.59
C TYR A 119 9.57 7.68 10.87
N VAL A 120 10.04 8.59 10.03
CA VAL A 120 9.28 9.30 9.00
C VAL A 120 10.22 9.43 7.80
N TYR A 121 9.69 9.41 6.57
CA TYR A 121 10.54 9.61 5.40
C TYR A 121 10.99 11.07 5.29
N ASP A 122 12.26 11.27 4.94
CA ASP A 122 12.89 12.59 4.85
C ASP A 122 12.43 13.37 3.61
N GLY A 123 12.67 12.83 2.42
CA GLY A 123 12.33 13.49 1.14
C GLY A 123 11.14 12.84 0.44
N PHE A 124 10.34 13.65 -0.26
CA PHE A 124 9.24 13.19 -1.12
C PHE A 124 9.42 13.62 -2.58
N THR A 125 10.63 13.44 -3.10
CA THR A 125 10.96 13.66 -4.51
C THR A 125 11.13 12.34 -5.26
N TRP A 126 10.67 12.32 -6.50
CA TRP A 126 10.86 11.22 -7.45
C TRP A 126 11.34 11.81 -8.78
N ASP A 127 12.65 11.92 -8.93
CA ASP A 127 13.26 12.59 -10.10
C ASP A 127 12.79 11.96 -11.41
N HIS A 128 12.73 10.62 -11.47
CA HIS A 128 12.21 9.90 -12.65
C HIS A 128 10.75 10.19 -12.96
N CYS A 129 9.92 10.58 -11.98
CA CYS A 129 8.55 11.02 -12.23
C CYS A 129 8.52 12.48 -12.70
N SER A 130 9.41 13.31 -12.16
CA SER A 130 9.53 14.72 -12.53
C SER A 130 10.01 14.86 -13.98
N ASP A 131 10.93 14.00 -14.42
CA ASP A 131 11.41 13.93 -15.80
C ASP A 131 10.28 13.61 -16.80
N GLU A 132 9.26 12.88 -16.34
CA GLU A 132 8.05 12.53 -17.12
C GLU A 132 6.92 13.58 -16.95
N GLY A 133 7.17 14.67 -16.22
CA GLY A 133 6.21 15.76 -16.01
C GLY A 133 5.22 15.56 -14.86
N TYR A 134 5.42 14.57 -13.99
CA TYR A 134 4.63 14.39 -12.77
C TYR A 134 5.27 15.16 -11.62
N ASP A 135 4.63 16.26 -11.20
CA ASP A 135 5.12 17.10 -10.10
C ASP A 135 4.56 16.65 -8.74
N PHE A 136 5.45 16.19 -7.87
CA PHE A 136 5.14 15.81 -6.48
C PHE A 136 5.36 16.96 -5.47
N ASN A 137 5.87 18.11 -5.94
CA ASN A 137 6.00 19.33 -5.15
C ASN A 137 4.76 20.24 -5.25
N TYR A 138 3.78 19.86 -6.07
CA TYR A 138 2.57 20.65 -6.31
C TYR A 138 1.48 20.32 -5.27
N SER A 139 1.28 21.21 -4.30
CA SER A 139 0.05 21.26 -3.51
C SER A 139 -0.95 22.15 -4.23
N ASP A 140 -1.98 21.57 -4.84
CA ASP A 140 -3.10 22.36 -5.38
C ASP A 140 -3.92 22.89 -4.19
N ASP A 141 -3.65 24.14 -3.80
CA ASP A 141 -4.47 24.94 -2.88
C ASP A 141 -5.71 25.45 -3.64
N SER A 142 -6.64 24.55 -3.98
CA SER A 142 -7.95 24.91 -4.56
C SER A 142 -9.13 24.32 -3.80
#